data_AF-A0A0V0H9L1-F1
#
_entry.id   AF-A0A0V0H9L1-F1
#
_cell.length_a   1.000
_cell.length_b   1.000
_cell.length_c   1.000
_cell.angle_alpha   90.00
_cell.angle_beta   90.00
_cell.angle_gamma   90.00
#
_symmetry.space_group_name_H-M   'P 1'
#
loop_
_entity.id
_entity.type
_entity.pdbx_description
1 polymer ?
#
loop_
_entity_poly.entity_id
_entity_poly.type
_entity_poly.pdbx_seq_one_letter_code
_entity_poly.pdbx_strand_id
1 'polypeptide(L)'
;MGRCIVMVGLPYPSPADIELMERIKHIEGFTSSGKNSKFQAERSWYNGDAQAGLDILKSCKHRGKQYYENLCMKAVNQSIGRAIRHINDYAAILLVDKRYTYDPSERSSSHSTNKLPQWIKGRLVSGTKNYGELQRLLHQFFKLHKGKEDNQ
;
A
#
# COMPACT_ATOMS: atom_id res chain seq x y z
N MET A 1 -21.12 -4.70 -13.11
CA MET A 1 -19.82 -4.91 -12.40
C MET A 1 -19.19 -3.55 -12.12
N GLY A 2 -18.50 -3.36 -11.00
CA GLY A 2 -17.76 -2.11 -10.74
C GLY A 2 -16.58 -1.97 -11.70
N ARG A 3 -16.63 -0.96 -12.57
CA ARG A 3 -15.57 -0.64 -13.56
C ARG A 3 -14.60 0.45 -13.08
N CYS A 4 -14.75 0.87 -11.82
CA CYS A 4 -13.87 1.84 -11.17
C CYS A 4 -13.64 1.41 -9.73
N ILE A 5 -12.38 1.49 -9.27
CA ILE A 5 -12.00 1.37 -7.86
C ILE A 5 -11.45 2.70 -7.41
N VAL A 6 -11.88 3.14 -6.23
CA VAL A 6 -11.30 4.27 -5.52
C VAL A 6 -10.67 3.76 -4.23
N MET A 7 -9.34 3.78 -4.17
CA MET A 7 -8.59 3.49 -2.97
C MET A 7 -8.30 4.82 -2.25
N VAL A 8 -8.91 5.02 -1.09
CA VAL A 8 -8.69 6.20 -0.26
C VAL A 8 -7.72 5.84 0.85
N GLY A 9 -6.53 6.45 0.83
CA GLY A 9 -5.47 6.12 1.77
C GLY A 9 -4.71 4.83 1.45
N LEU A 10 -3.87 4.42 2.41
CA LEU A 10 -3.18 3.13 2.42
C LEU A 10 -3.80 2.20 3.47
N PRO A 11 -4.25 1.00 3.11
CA PRO A 11 -4.89 0.05 4.02
C PRO A 11 -3.85 -0.69 4.88
N TYR A 12 -3.16 0.05 5.75
CA TYR A 12 -2.24 -0.55 6.71
C TYR A 12 -3.00 -1.35 7.78
N PRO A 13 -2.50 -2.53 8.17
CA PRO A 13 -3.09 -3.29 9.27
C PRO A 13 -2.84 -2.57 10.61
N SER A 14 -3.69 -2.84 11.61
CA SER A 14 -3.63 -2.13 12.89
C SER A 14 -2.33 -2.45 13.65
N PRO A 15 -1.63 -1.45 14.21
CA PRO A 15 -0.48 -1.70 15.09
C PRO A 15 -0.88 -2.30 16.44
N ALA A 16 -2.15 -2.26 16.82
CA ALA A 16 -2.64 -2.89 18.05
C ALA A 16 -2.76 -4.42 17.95
N ASP A 17 -2.61 -4.99 16.74
CA ASP A 17 -2.65 -6.44 16.53
C ASP A 17 -1.37 -7.10 17.08
N ILE A 18 -1.55 -7.84 18.18
CA ILE A 18 -0.46 -8.51 18.89
C ILE A 18 0.18 -9.60 18.03
N GLU A 19 -0.60 -10.34 17.24
CA GLU A 19 -0.07 -11.40 16.38
C GLU A 19 0.80 -10.78 15.27
N LEU A 20 0.34 -9.68 14.69
CA LEU A 20 1.10 -8.95 13.70
C LEU A 20 2.41 -8.41 14.29
N MET A 21 2.35 -7.79 15.47
CA MET A 21 3.54 -7.23 16.12
C MET A 21 4.58 -8.31 16.42
N GLU A 22 4.14 -9.47 16.92
CA GLU A 22 5.06 -10.58 17.22
C GLU A 22 5.69 -11.17 15.95
N ARG A 23 4.89 -11.32 14.88
CA ARG A 23 5.41 -11.72 13.56
C ARG A 23 6.45 -10.73 13.05
N ILE A 24 6.21 -9.43 13.19
CA ILE A 24 7.16 -8.39 12.78
C ILE A 24 8.46 -8.50 13.60
N LYS A 25 8.36 -8.71 14.92
CA LYS A 25 9.55 -8.87 15.75
C LYS A 25 10.40 -10.07 15.32
N HIS A 26 9.73 -11.19 15.06
CA HIS A 26 10.38 -12.40 14.58
C HIS A 26 11.05 -12.20 13.22
N ILE A 27 10.37 -11.55 12.26
CA ILE A 27 10.90 -11.28 10.92
C ILE A 27 12.12 -10.35 10.94
N GLU A 28 12.10 -9.34 11.81
CA GLU A 28 13.23 -8.42 12.00
C GLU A 28 14.43 -9.13 12.65
N GLY A 29 14.19 -10.24 13.37
CA GLY A 29 15.22 -11.03 14.03
C GLY A 29 15.51 -10.58 15.46
N PHE A 30 14.51 -10.01 16.16
CA PHE A 30 14.66 -9.64 17.58
C PHE A 30 14.80 -10.84 18.53
N THR A 31 14.71 -12.07 18.02
CA THR A 31 14.94 -13.29 18.80
C THR A 31 16.42 -13.44 19.15
N SER A 32 16.77 -13.07 20.39
CA SER A 32 17.78 -13.68 21.25
C SER A 32 19.19 -13.90 20.70
N SER A 33 19.87 -12.84 20.27
CA SER A 33 21.35 -12.81 20.30
C SER A 33 21.79 -11.89 21.43
N GLY A 34 22.41 -12.48 22.45
CA GLY A 34 22.72 -11.83 23.71
C GLY A 34 23.64 -10.61 23.62
N LYS A 35 23.62 -9.85 24.73
CA LYS A 35 24.46 -8.73 25.17
C LYS A 35 23.84 -7.32 25.03
N ASN A 36 23.36 -6.85 26.19
CA ASN A 36 23.43 -5.48 26.72
C ASN A 36 23.01 -4.32 25.80
N SER A 37 21.71 -3.97 25.84
CA SER A 37 21.27 -2.65 26.35
C SER A 37 19.74 -2.61 26.51
N LYS A 38 19.26 -2.07 27.63
CA LYS A 38 17.87 -1.60 27.86
C LYS A 38 16.74 -2.65 27.98
N PHE A 39 16.96 -3.70 28.77
CA PHE A 39 15.92 -4.64 29.23
C PHE A 39 15.05 -4.02 30.36
N GLN A 40 14.37 -2.91 30.07
CA GLN A 40 13.21 -2.43 30.84
C GLN A 40 11.93 -2.38 29.98
N ALA A 41 12.03 -2.64 28.67
CA ALA A 41 10.94 -2.46 27.74
C ALA A 41 9.92 -3.61 27.72
N GLU A 42 10.26 -4.86 28.06
CA GLU A 42 9.39 -6.00 27.74
C GLU A 42 7.98 -5.95 28.37
N ARG A 43 7.79 -5.39 29.58
CA ARG A 43 6.47 -5.39 30.22
C ARG A 43 5.46 -4.37 29.65
N SER A 44 5.92 -3.31 28.97
CA SER A 44 5.02 -2.23 28.52
C SER A 44 4.33 -2.52 27.18
N TRP A 45 4.81 -3.52 26.43
CA TRP A 45 4.41 -3.75 25.03
C TRP A 45 3.25 -4.74 24.86
N TYR A 46 2.76 -5.29 25.98
CA TYR A 46 1.68 -6.28 26.03
C TYR A 46 0.31 -5.67 26.35
N ASN A 47 0.20 -4.34 26.42
CA ASN A 47 -1.05 -3.68 26.77
C ASN A 47 -2.06 -3.60 25.60
N GLY A 48 -1.73 -4.14 24.42
CA GLY A 48 -2.60 -4.09 23.24
C GLY A 48 -2.83 -2.67 22.73
N ASP A 49 -1.96 -1.73 23.12
CA ASP A 49 -2.03 -0.34 22.74
C ASP A 49 -1.39 -0.12 21.37
N ALA A 50 -2.09 0.66 20.53
CA ALA A 50 -1.60 1.03 19.21
C ALA A 50 -0.24 1.75 19.26
N GLN A 51 0.07 2.41 20.39
CA GLN A 51 1.31 3.14 20.61
C GLN A 51 2.51 2.21 20.73
N ALA A 52 2.44 1.17 21.55
CA ALA A 52 3.50 0.16 21.60
C ALA A 52 3.73 -0.46 20.23
N GLY A 53 2.68 -0.88 19.51
CA GLY A 53 2.85 -1.42 18.16
C GLY A 53 3.55 -0.46 17.19
N LEU A 54 3.21 0.84 17.26
CA LEU A 54 3.86 1.87 16.46
C LEU A 54 5.35 2.02 16.81
N ASP A 55 5.73 1.86 18.06
CA ASP A 55 7.13 1.96 18.48
C ASP A 55 7.96 0.75 18.01
N ILE A 56 7.35 -0.44 17.83
CA ILE A 56 8.01 -1.62 17.22
C ILE A 56 8.29 -1.28 15.78
N LEU A 57 7.26 -0.77 15.08
CA LEU A 57 7.37 -0.42 13.66
C LEU A 57 8.44 0.64 13.43
N LYS A 58 8.56 1.62 14.34
CA LYS A 58 9.63 2.64 14.28
C LYS A 58 11.02 2.04 14.52
N SER A 59 11.15 1.10 15.46
CA SER A 59 12.43 0.49 15.83
C SER A 59 12.96 -0.53 14.81
N CYS A 60 12.10 -1.10 13.97
CA CYS A 60 12.50 -1.99 12.87
C CYS A 60 13.46 -1.29 11.89
N LYS A 61 14.53 -1.96 11.47
CA LYS A 61 15.50 -1.43 10.51
C LYS A 61 14.96 -1.54 9.08
N HIS A 62 14.64 -2.75 8.63
CA HIS A 62 14.30 -2.97 7.22
C HIS A 62 13.29 -4.10 6.98
N ARG A 63 13.50 -5.29 7.54
CA ARG A 63 12.72 -6.50 7.20
C ARG A 63 11.27 -6.40 7.71
N GLY A 64 11.09 -5.96 8.94
CA GLY A 64 9.79 -5.71 9.57
C GLY A 64 9.02 -4.59 8.87
N LYS A 65 9.69 -3.48 8.53
CA LYS A 65 9.09 -2.37 7.75
C LYS A 65 8.61 -2.84 6.39
N GLN A 66 9.46 -3.55 5.65
CA GLN A 66 9.10 -4.10 4.35
C GLN A 66 7.93 -5.08 4.43
N TYR A 67 7.88 -5.93 5.46
CA TYR A 67 6.78 -6.86 5.67
C TYR A 67 5.45 -6.12 5.92
N TYR A 68 5.46 -5.10 6.79
CA TYR A 68 4.28 -4.29 7.08
C TYR A 68 3.76 -3.54 5.83
N GLU A 69 4.66 -2.95 5.05
CA GLU A 69 4.32 -2.37 3.74
C GLU A 69 3.77 -3.41 2.76
N ASN A 70 4.34 -4.62 2.72
CA ASN A 70 3.86 -5.68 1.85
C ASN A 70 2.45 -6.13 2.21
N LEU A 71 2.08 -6.13 3.50
CA LEU A 71 0.70 -6.41 3.93
C LEU A 71 -0.28 -5.35 3.42
N CYS A 72 0.08 -4.07 3.55
CA CYS A 72 -0.69 -2.97 2.97
C CYS A 72 -0.87 -3.16 1.46
N MET A 73 0.22 -3.42 0.73
CA MET A 73 0.16 -3.57 -0.73
C MET A 73 -0.56 -4.83 -1.18
N LYS A 74 -0.58 -5.89 -0.37
CA LYS A 74 -1.43 -7.06 -0.60
C LYS A 74 -2.90 -6.64 -0.60
N ALA A 75 -3.36 -5.89 0.40
CA ALA A 75 -4.75 -5.42 0.45
C ALA A 75 -5.12 -4.50 -0.74
N VAL A 76 -4.18 -3.64 -1.18
CA VAL A 76 -4.32 -2.83 -2.39
C VAL A 76 -4.50 -3.70 -3.64
N ASN A 77 -3.59 -4.66 -3.83
CA ASN A 77 -3.62 -5.54 -4.99
C ASN A 77 -4.86 -6.45 -5.00
N GLN A 78 -5.32 -6.89 -3.82
CA GLN A 78 -6.58 -7.62 -3.69
C GLN A 78 -7.77 -6.80 -4.16
N SER A 79 -7.83 -5.53 -3.74
CA SER A 79 -8.89 -4.61 -4.18
C SER A 79 -8.87 -4.45 -5.71
N ILE A 80 -7.69 -4.20 -6.29
CA ILE A 80 -7.51 -4.05 -7.75
C ILE A 80 -7.97 -5.30 -8.52
N GLY A 81 -7.62 -6.50 -8.02
CA GLY A 81 -8.04 -7.77 -8.63
C GLY A 81 -9.55 -7.99 -8.65
N ARG A 82 -10.33 -7.25 -7.85
CA ARG A 82 -11.80 -7.30 -7.91
C ARG A 82 -12.38 -6.59 -9.13
N ALA A 83 -11.67 -5.61 -9.72
CA ALA A 83 -12.17 -4.86 -10.87
C ALA A 83 -11.55 -5.28 -12.22
N ILE A 84 -10.38 -5.90 -12.24
CA ILE A 84 -9.77 -6.42 -13.48
C ILE A 84 -9.67 -7.94 -13.36
N ARG A 85 -10.47 -8.67 -14.14
CA ARG A 85 -10.67 -10.13 -13.93
C ARG A 85 -10.22 -11.00 -15.08
N HIS A 86 -10.09 -10.45 -16.28
CA HIS A 86 -9.65 -11.19 -17.47
C HIS A 86 -8.84 -10.29 -18.41
N ILE A 87 -8.20 -10.90 -19.41
CA ILE A 87 -7.27 -10.23 -20.33
C ILE A 87 -7.89 -9.05 -21.10
N ASN A 88 -9.18 -9.16 -21.45
CA ASN A 88 -9.94 -8.11 -22.13
C ASN A 88 -10.68 -7.14 -21.19
N ASP A 89 -10.47 -7.25 -19.87
CA ASP A 89 -11.18 -6.43 -18.90
C ASP A 89 -10.52 -5.05 -18.76
N TYR A 90 -11.32 -4.04 -18.45
CA TYR A 90 -10.83 -2.70 -18.20
C TYR A 90 -11.54 -2.11 -16.99
N ALA A 91 -10.76 -1.41 -16.17
CA ALA A 91 -11.25 -0.66 -15.04
C ALA A 91 -10.37 0.58 -14.80
N ALA A 92 -11.00 1.64 -14.30
CA ALA A 92 -10.28 2.79 -13.78
C ALA A 92 -9.86 2.54 -12.33
N ILE A 93 -8.61 2.86 -11.97
CA ILE A 93 -8.09 2.74 -10.61
C ILE A 93 -7.68 4.14 -10.14
N LEU A 94 -8.33 4.61 -9.08
CA LEU A 94 -8.06 5.90 -8.45
C LEU A 94 -7.36 5.66 -7.11
N LEU A 95 -6.11 6.07 -7.02
CA LEU A 95 -5.30 5.98 -5.80
C LEU A 95 -5.23 7.36 -5.14
N VAL A 96 -5.98 7.55 -4.06
CA VAL A 96 -6.18 8.84 -3.40
C VAL A 96 -5.36 8.88 -2.10
N ASP A 97 -4.05 9.07 -2.23
CA ASP A 97 -3.12 9.34 -1.11
C ASP A 97 -1.83 9.97 -1.66
N LYS A 98 -1.26 10.94 -0.95
CA LYS A 98 0.04 11.56 -1.32
C LYS A 98 1.16 10.51 -1.37
N ARG A 99 1.09 9.45 -0.57
CA ARG A 99 2.09 8.36 -0.55
C ARG A 99 2.12 7.54 -1.84
N TYR A 100 1.10 7.68 -2.71
CA TYR A 100 1.13 7.11 -4.05
C TYR A 100 1.76 8.04 -5.11
N THR A 101 2.07 9.31 -4.80
CA THR A 101 2.67 10.22 -5.79
C THR A 101 4.16 9.99 -5.87
N TYR A 102 4.70 9.62 -7.02
CA TYR A 102 6.14 9.52 -7.25
C TYR A 102 6.79 10.91 -7.12
N ASP A 103 7.63 11.09 -6.11
CA ASP A 103 8.47 12.29 -5.97
C ASP A 103 9.92 11.93 -6.35
N PRO A 104 10.46 12.45 -7.47
CA PRO A 104 11.85 12.23 -7.86
C PRO A 104 12.88 12.79 -6.87
N SER A 105 12.47 13.72 -6.00
CA SER A 105 13.33 14.40 -5.02
C SER A 105 13.41 13.68 -3.68
N GLU A 106 12.44 12.82 -3.36
CA GLU A 106 12.47 12.01 -2.15
C GLU A 106 13.38 10.78 -2.35
N ARG A 107 14.61 10.85 -1.82
CA ARG A 107 15.62 9.77 -1.82
C ARG A 107 15.23 8.53 -0.99
N SER A 108 13.97 8.42 -0.55
CA SER A 108 13.51 7.28 0.25
C SER A 108 13.20 6.09 -0.68
N SER A 109 14.03 5.05 -0.60
CA SER A 109 14.02 3.87 -1.47
C SER A 109 12.78 2.96 -1.37
N SER A 110 11.78 3.34 -0.57
CA SER A 110 10.63 2.50 -0.18
C SER A 110 9.30 3.10 -0.63
N HIS A 111 9.24 3.63 -1.86
CA HIS A 111 8.00 4.24 -2.32
C HIS A 111 6.88 3.21 -2.48
N SER A 112 5.67 3.53 -1.99
CA SER A 112 4.53 2.59 -2.03
C SER A 112 4.19 2.15 -3.46
N THR A 113 4.43 3.03 -4.44
CA THR A 113 4.25 2.70 -5.86
C THR A 113 5.26 1.68 -6.37
N ASN A 114 6.48 1.58 -5.80
CA ASN A 114 7.47 0.58 -6.20
C ASN A 114 7.01 -0.86 -5.91
N LYS A 115 6.03 -1.02 -5.04
CA LYS A 115 5.41 -2.32 -4.71
C LYS A 115 4.19 -2.65 -5.55
N LEU A 116 3.75 -1.72 -6.42
CA LEU A 116 2.72 -2.02 -7.42
C LEU A 116 3.30 -2.89 -8.54
N PRO A 117 2.49 -3.77 -9.15
CA PRO A 117 2.88 -4.50 -10.35
C PRO A 117 3.35 -3.58 -11.49
N GLN A 118 4.33 -4.03 -12.27
CA GLN A 118 4.94 -3.22 -13.34
C GLN A 118 3.93 -2.73 -14.39
N TRP A 119 2.92 -3.56 -14.70
CA TRP A 119 1.87 -3.20 -15.66
C TRP A 119 0.96 -2.06 -15.16
N ILE A 120 0.80 -1.89 -13.84
CA ILE A 120 0.07 -0.75 -13.25
C ILE A 120 0.94 0.49 -13.27
N LYS A 121 2.21 0.36 -12.87
CA LYS A 121 3.18 1.46 -12.85
C LYS A 121 3.30 2.14 -14.21
N GLY A 122 3.39 1.36 -15.29
CA GLY A 122 3.50 1.88 -16.66
C GLY A 122 2.27 2.67 -17.12
N ARG A 123 1.14 2.59 -16.41
CA ARG A 123 -0.10 3.32 -16.70
C ARG A 123 -0.47 4.32 -15.60
N LEU A 124 0.39 4.49 -14.59
CA LEU A 124 0.12 5.38 -13.47
C LEU A 124 0.31 6.83 -13.90
N VAL A 125 -0.75 7.62 -13.83
CA VAL A 125 -0.69 9.06 -14.06
C VAL A 125 -0.50 9.74 -12.70
N SER A 126 0.72 10.22 -12.43
CA SER A 126 1.02 10.95 -11.20
C SER A 126 0.66 12.42 -11.33
N GLY A 127 -0.03 13.00 -10.34
CA GLY A 127 -0.14 14.45 -10.18
C GLY A 127 -1.15 15.14 -11.11
N THR A 128 -2.39 14.64 -11.21
CA THR A 128 -3.49 15.44 -11.77
C THR A 128 -3.61 16.75 -10.99
N LYS A 129 -3.50 17.89 -11.68
CA LYS A 129 -3.39 19.20 -11.02
C LYS A 129 -4.68 19.62 -10.34
N ASN A 130 -5.82 19.14 -10.86
CA ASN A 130 -7.13 19.44 -10.36
C ASN A 130 -8.14 18.30 -10.62
N TYR A 131 -9.27 18.36 -9.91
CA TYR A 131 -10.36 17.38 -10.06
C TYR A 131 -10.96 17.37 -11.47
N GLY A 132 -11.02 18.53 -12.15
CA GLY A 132 -11.58 18.62 -13.50
C GLY A 132 -10.77 17.82 -14.54
N GLU A 133 -9.44 17.87 -14.46
CA GLU A 133 -8.54 17.08 -15.30
C GLU A 133 -8.76 15.58 -15.06
N LEU A 134 -8.86 15.17 -13.79
CA LEU A 134 -9.16 13.78 -13.44
C LEU A 134 -10.49 13.32 -14.04
N GLN A 135 -11.55 14.12 -13.87
CA GLN A 135 -12.87 13.81 -14.40
C GLN A 135 -12.87 13.71 -15.93
N ARG A 136 -12.14 14.60 -16.61
CA ARG A 136 -11.97 14.56 -18.08
C ARG A 136 -11.27 13.27 -18.51
N LEU A 137 -10.16 12.90 -17.86
CA LEU A 137 -9.40 11.68 -18.17
C LEU A 137 -10.24 10.42 -17.96
N LEU A 138 -11.00 10.35 -16.86
CA LEU A 138 -11.92 9.26 -16.59
C LEU A 138 -13.00 9.13 -17.66
N HIS A 139 -13.61 10.26 -18.05
CA HIS A 139 -14.63 10.25 -19.09
C HIS A 139 -14.06 9.78 -20.44
N GLN A 140 -12.87 10.28 -20.82
CA GLN A 140 -12.18 9.86 -22.05
C GLN A 140 -11.85 8.36 -22.02
N PHE A 141 -11.34 7.85 -20.89
CA PHE A 141 -11.04 6.43 -20.71
C PHE A 141 -12.27 5.56 -20.95
N PHE A 142 -13.40 5.83 -20.27
CA PHE A 142 -14.60 5.02 -20.44
C PHE A 142 -15.22 5.13 -21.84
N LYS A 143 -15.15 6.32 -22.47
CA LYS A 143 -15.63 6.50 -23.85
C LYS A 143 -14.83 5.65 -24.85
N LEU A 144 -13.51 5.62 -24.71
CA LEU A 144 -12.61 4.83 -25.58
C LEU A 144 -12.85 3.33 -25.45
N HIS A 145 -13.13 2.86 -24.24
CA HIS A 145 -13.35 1.43 -23.99
C HIS A 145 -14.76 0.96 -24.34
N LYS A 146 -15.78 1.83 -24.19
CA LYS A 146 -17.15 1.53 -24.64
C LYS A 146 -17.24 1.35 -26.16
N GLY A 147 -16.62 2.25 -26.93
CA GLY A 147 -16.63 2.15 -28.40
C GLY A 147 -15.84 0.97 -28.98
N LYS A 148 -15.03 0.28 -28.16
CA LYS A 148 -14.36 -0.97 -28.55
C LYS A 148 -15.22 -2.21 -28.27
N GLU A 149 -16.05 -2.18 -27.23
CA GLU A 149 -17.04 -3.24 -26.96
C GLU A 149 -18.14 -3.26 -28.04
N ASP A 150 -18.50 -2.10 -28.62
CA ASP A 150 -19.58 -2.00 -29.63
C ASP A 150 -19.14 -2.41 -31.07
N ASN A 151 -17.83 -2.44 -31.35
CA ASN A 151 -17.25 -2.73 -32.68
C ASN A 151 -16.66 -4.15 -32.80
N GLN A 152 -16.89 -5.01 -31.81
CA GLN A 152 -16.31 -6.35 -31.69
C GLN A 152 -17.41 -7.39 -31.58
#